data_AF-A0A183D5W1-F1
#
_entry.id   AF-A0A183D5W1-F1
#
_cell.length_a   1.000
_cell.length_b   1.000
_cell.length_c   1.000
_cell.angle_alpha   90.00
_cell.angle_beta   90.00
_cell.angle_gamma   90.00
#
_symmetry.space_group_name_H-M   'P 1'
#
loop_
_entity.id
_entity.type
_entity.pdbx_description
1 polymer ?
#
loop_
_entity_poly.entity_id
_entity_poly.type
_entity_poly.pdbx_seq_one_letter_code
_entity_poly.pdbx_strand_id
1 'polypeptide(L)'
;MTENTVLNTVLYFILGTVAGFSTFASGALFGTVGERFRCLFAPNLAVNVENNIHLLFQNILRQDASFFDNELHSTGKLTARLATDAQNVKAAIDQRLAEVLQGVVSLFAGVIVAFLFGWNMAPIGIITCVILVILQSAVSQYLKFRGQKDVRVAEEAASVRKFSRNSQICIYTLQFLG
;
A
#
# COMPACT_ATOMS: atom_id res chain seq x y z
N MET A 1 12.15 -41.69 -31.15
CA MET A 1 12.54 -40.31 -30.76
C MET A 1 11.32 -39.46 -30.37
N THR A 2 10.14 -39.69 -30.94
CA THR A 2 8.89 -38.94 -30.67
C THR A 2 8.25 -39.26 -29.32
N GLU A 3 8.35 -40.50 -28.81
CA GLU A 3 7.69 -40.92 -27.57
C GLU A 3 8.18 -40.18 -26.31
N ASN A 4 9.51 -39.97 -26.20
CA ASN A 4 10.11 -39.20 -25.09
C ASN A 4 9.74 -37.72 -25.13
N THR A 5 9.58 -37.13 -26.33
CA THR A 5 9.16 -35.74 -26.49
C THR A 5 7.71 -35.55 -26.06
N VAL A 6 6.82 -36.48 -26.41
CA VAL A 6 5.40 -36.45 -25.99
C VAL A 6 5.29 -36.61 -24.47
N LEU A 7 6.07 -37.51 -23.86
CA LEU A 7 6.06 -37.72 -22.40
C LEU A 7 6.54 -36.48 -21.64
N ASN A 8 7.60 -35.81 -22.13
CA ASN A 8 8.08 -34.56 -21.54
C ASN A 8 7.06 -33.42 -21.68
N THR A 9 6.40 -33.29 -22.83
CA THR A 9 5.34 -32.29 -23.04
C THR A 9 4.16 -32.50 -22.08
N VAL A 10 3.74 -33.75 -21.88
CA VAL A 10 2.67 -34.08 -20.92
C VAL A 10 3.10 -33.80 -19.48
N LEU A 11 4.34 -34.11 -19.12
CA LEU A 11 4.90 -33.81 -17.80
C LEU A 11 4.90 -32.31 -17.49
N TYR A 12 5.35 -31.48 -18.43
CA TYR A 12 5.35 -30.02 -18.27
C TYR A 12 3.93 -29.45 -18.17
N PHE A 13 2.97 -30.03 -18.90
CA PHE A 13 1.58 -29.61 -18.83
C PHE A 13 0.97 -29.91 -17.45
N ILE A 14 1.23 -31.11 -16.91
CA ILE A 14 0.77 -31.52 -15.56
C ILE A 14 1.45 -30.66 -14.47
N LEU A 15 2.74 -30.40 -14.59
CA LEU A 15 3.45 -29.49 -13.67
C LEU A 15 2.84 -28.09 -13.69
N GLY A 16 2.49 -27.58 -14.87
CA GLY A 16 1.85 -26.27 -15.03
C GLY A 16 0.47 -26.20 -14.39
N THR A 17 -0.38 -27.21 -14.57
CA THR A 17 -1.73 -27.23 -13.98
C THR A 17 -1.70 -27.40 -12.47
N VAL A 18 -0.84 -28.27 -11.95
CA VAL A 18 -0.65 -28.48 -10.50
C VAL A 18 -0.08 -27.22 -9.85
N ALA A 19 0.94 -26.58 -10.46
CA ALA A 19 1.50 -25.34 -9.94
C ALA A 19 0.49 -24.19 -9.99
N GLY A 20 -0.29 -24.06 -11.06
CA GLY A 20 -1.36 -23.07 -11.19
C GLY A 20 -2.44 -23.24 -10.13
N PHE A 21 -2.91 -24.47 -9.92
CA PHE A 21 -3.92 -24.77 -8.92
C PHE A 21 -3.40 -24.54 -7.49
N SER A 22 -2.18 -24.99 -7.21
CA SER A 22 -1.53 -24.82 -5.89
C SER A 22 -1.28 -23.35 -5.55
N THR A 23 -0.81 -22.55 -6.51
CA THR A 23 -0.59 -21.11 -6.30
C THR A 23 -1.90 -20.35 -6.12
N PHE A 24 -2.95 -20.72 -6.85
CA PHE A 24 -4.28 -20.14 -6.66
C PHE A 24 -4.86 -20.50 -5.28
N ALA A 25 -4.80 -21.77 -4.89
CA ALA A 25 -5.29 -22.23 -3.59
C ALA A 25 -4.50 -21.62 -2.42
N SER A 26 -3.17 -21.60 -2.50
CA SER A 26 -2.30 -20.97 -1.49
C SER A 26 -2.56 -19.48 -1.41
N GLY A 27 -2.65 -18.78 -2.55
CA GLY A 27 -2.97 -17.36 -2.62
C GLY A 27 -4.32 -17.03 -1.99
N ALA A 28 -5.35 -17.84 -2.26
CA ALA A 28 -6.67 -17.70 -1.67
C ALA A 28 -6.64 -17.93 -0.14
N LEU A 29 -5.91 -18.96 0.33
CA LEU A 29 -5.79 -19.26 1.76
C LEU A 29 -5.02 -18.17 2.52
N PHE A 30 -3.85 -17.75 2.01
CA PHE A 30 -3.08 -16.67 2.63
C PHE A 30 -3.81 -15.34 2.59
N GLY A 31 -4.52 -15.04 1.50
CA GLY A 31 -5.38 -13.86 1.38
C GLY A 31 -6.50 -13.87 2.41
N THR A 32 -7.24 -14.98 2.50
CA THR A 32 -8.36 -15.12 3.45
C THR A 32 -7.88 -15.06 4.89
N VAL A 33 -6.77 -15.71 5.24
CA VAL A 33 -6.19 -15.66 6.60
C VAL A 33 -5.71 -14.25 6.95
N GLY A 34 -5.07 -13.57 6.00
CA GLY A 34 -4.61 -12.19 6.18
C GLY A 34 -5.76 -11.22 6.42
N GLU A 35 -6.86 -11.35 5.67
CA GLU A 35 -8.05 -10.52 5.84
C GLU A 35 -8.76 -10.77 7.17
N ARG A 36 -8.86 -12.04 7.61
CA ARG A 36 -9.52 -12.39 8.88
C ARG A 36 -8.73 -11.87 10.10
N PHE A 37 -7.41 -12.00 10.10
CA PHE A 37 -6.58 -11.41 11.16
C PHE A 37 -6.61 -9.88 11.14
N ARG A 38 -6.65 -9.27 9.94
CA ARG A 38 -6.77 -7.81 9.79
C ARG A 38 -8.07 -7.30 10.41
N CYS A 39 -9.21 -7.90 10.07
CA CYS A 39 -10.49 -7.48 10.62
C CYS A 39 -10.60 -7.66 12.14
N LEU A 40 -9.93 -8.66 12.72
CA LEU A 40 -9.94 -8.88 14.18
C LEU A 40 -9.19 -7.79 14.95
N PHE A 41 -8.05 -7.32 14.42
CA PHE A 41 -7.18 -6.35 15.09
C PHE A 41 -7.39 -4.89 14.65
N ALA A 42 -7.97 -4.66 13.47
CA ALA A 42 -8.31 -3.33 12.96
C ALA A 42 -9.18 -2.43 13.87
N PRO A 43 -10.22 -2.92 14.57
CA PRO A 43 -11.17 -2.02 15.25
C PRO A 43 -10.51 -1.19 16.36
N ASN A 44 -9.55 -1.76 17.10
CA ASN A 44 -8.90 -1.04 18.20
C ASN A 44 -8.03 0.14 17.73
N LEU A 45 -7.45 0.06 16.53
CA LEU A 45 -6.60 1.13 16.00
C LEU A 45 -7.40 2.15 15.18
N ALA A 46 -8.42 1.70 14.44
CA ALA A 46 -9.30 2.56 13.67
C ALA A 46 -10.05 3.57 14.57
N VAL A 47 -10.49 3.13 15.75
CA VAL A 47 -11.18 3.98 16.73
C VAL A 47 -10.30 5.15 17.18
N ASN A 48 -9.00 4.92 17.41
CA ASN A 48 -8.10 5.98 17.83
C ASN A 48 -7.94 7.07 16.76
N VAL A 49 -7.93 6.71 15.47
CA VAL A 49 -7.82 7.68 14.37
C VAL A 49 -9.11 8.48 14.21
N GLU A 50 -10.26 7.81 14.30
CA GLU A 50 -11.57 8.44 14.19
C GLU A 50 -11.79 9.49 15.30
N ASN A 51 -11.36 9.19 16.53
CA ASN A 51 -11.38 10.13 17.64
C ASN A 51 -10.54 11.40 17.35
N ASN A 52 -9.37 11.27 16.73
CA ASN A 52 -8.53 12.41 16.38
C ASN A 52 -9.18 13.32 15.32
N ILE A 53 -9.88 12.74 14.33
CA ILE A 53 -10.60 13.53 13.30
C ILE A 53 -11.73 14.33 13.93
N HIS A 54 -12.45 13.76 14.89
CA HIS A 54 -13.51 14.46 15.62
C HIS A 54 -12.96 15.67 16.42
N LEU A 55 -11.80 15.51 17.07
CA LEU A 55 -11.13 16.60 17.78
C LEU A 55 -10.66 17.72 16.83
N LEU A 56 -10.14 17.36 15.64
CA LEU A 56 -9.75 18.33 14.61
C LEU A 56 -10.95 19.12 14.10
N PHE A 57 -12.08 18.46 13.86
CA PHE A 57 -13.31 19.12 13.46
C PHE A 57 -13.82 20.07 14.55
N GLN A 58 -13.81 19.64 15.81
CA GLN A 58 -14.18 20.47 16.95
C GLN A 58 -13.29 21.71 17.08
N ASN A 59 -11.99 21.60 16.80
CA ASN A 59 -11.07 22.75 16.81
C ASN A 59 -11.34 23.74 15.68
N ILE A 60 -11.68 23.25 14.48
CA ILE A 60 -12.03 24.11 13.33
C ILE A 60 -13.32 24.91 13.61
N LEU A 61 -14.32 24.30 14.26
CA LEU A 61 -15.56 24.98 14.64
C LEU A 61 -15.38 26.11 15.67
N ARG A 62 -14.23 26.17 16.36
CA ARG A 62 -13.93 27.20 17.37
C ARG A 62 -13.16 28.40 16.79
N GLN A 63 -12.88 28.43 15.48
CA GLN A 63 -12.24 29.59 14.84
C GLN A 63 -13.21 30.77 14.66
N ASP A 64 -12.66 31.98 14.71
CA ASP A 64 -13.42 33.23 14.55
C ASP A 64 -14.15 33.32 13.20
N ALA A 65 -15.33 33.97 13.18
CA ALA A 65 -16.14 34.11 11.96
C ALA A 65 -15.40 34.80 10.79
N SER A 66 -14.46 35.70 11.10
CA SER A 66 -13.57 36.36 10.12
C SER A 66 -12.70 35.37 9.34
N PHE A 67 -12.39 34.21 9.91
CA PHE A 67 -11.64 33.15 9.24
C PHE A 67 -12.43 32.54 8.06
N PHE A 68 -13.76 32.43 8.19
CA PHE A 68 -14.64 31.81 7.18
C PHE A 68 -15.10 32.79 6.09
N ASP A 69 -14.86 34.08 6.28
CA ASP A 69 -15.27 35.15 5.35
C ASP A 69 -14.36 35.23 4.10
N ASN A 70 -13.18 34.59 4.15
CA ASN A 70 -12.31 34.44 2.99
C ASN A 70 -12.87 33.40 2.00
N GLU A 71 -13.02 33.74 0.71
CA GLU A 71 -13.50 32.80 -0.34
C GLU A 71 -12.65 31.51 -0.48
N LEU A 72 -11.40 31.57 -0.01
CA LEU A 72 -10.47 30.43 0.06
C LEU A 72 -10.74 29.50 1.25
N HIS A 73 -11.36 30.00 2.33
CA HIS A 73 -11.65 29.29 3.58
C HIS A 73 -13.14 29.09 3.84
N SER A 74 -13.98 29.25 2.82
CA SER A 74 -15.41 28.95 2.88
C SER A 74 -15.65 27.57 3.49
N THR A 75 -16.59 27.50 4.44
CA THR A 75 -16.91 26.32 5.24
C THR A 75 -17.10 25.05 4.39
N GLY A 76 -17.79 25.14 3.26
CA GLY A 76 -17.99 23.99 2.36
C GLY A 76 -16.71 23.44 1.73
N LYS A 77 -15.78 24.31 1.30
CA LYS A 77 -14.47 23.89 0.77
C LYS A 77 -13.60 23.28 1.85
N LEU A 78 -13.61 23.85 3.06
CA LEU A 78 -12.82 23.36 4.18
C LEU A 78 -13.33 21.99 4.66
N THR A 79 -14.64 21.81 4.79
CA THR A 79 -15.24 20.51 5.15
C THR A 79 -14.97 19.44 4.09
N ALA A 80 -15.08 19.77 2.80
CA ALA A 80 -14.76 18.82 1.73
C ALA A 80 -13.27 18.42 1.74
N ARG A 81 -12.37 19.38 1.98
CA ARG A 81 -10.95 19.11 2.10
C ARG A 81 -10.62 18.27 3.33
N LEU A 82 -11.21 18.61 4.48
CA LEU A 82 -11.05 17.86 5.72
C LEU A 82 -11.56 16.42 5.59
N ALA A 83 -12.70 16.22 4.92
CA ALA A 83 -13.24 14.90 4.64
C ALA A 83 -12.27 14.07 3.77
N THR A 84 -11.70 14.70 2.74
CA THR A 84 -10.70 14.06 1.86
C THR A 84 -9.42 13.73 2.62
N ASP A 85 -8.91 14.66 3.43
CA ASP A 85 -7.70 14.46 4.24
C ASP A 85 -7.93 13.38 5.32
N ALA A 86 -9.10 13.34 5.95
CA ALA A 86 -9.50 12.30 6.89
C ALA A 86 -9.55 10.91 6.22
N GLN A 87 -10.11 10.81 5.01
CA GLN A 87 -10.14 9.57 4.24
C GLN A 87 -8.72 9.10 3.87
N ASN A 88 -7.86 10.03 3.45
CA ASN A 88 -6.47 9.72 3.11
C ASN A 88 -5.66 9.23 4.32
N VAL A 89 -5.83 9.87 5.48
CA VAL A 89 -5.15 9.44 6.72
C VAL A 89 -5.66 8.07 7.16
N LYS A 90 -6.98 7.85 7.12
CA LYS A 90 -7.57 6.55 7.45
C LYS A 90 -7.01 5.45 6.55
N ALA A 91 -6.99 5.67 5.24
CA ALA A 91 -6.44 4.73 4.27
C ALA A 91 -4.94 4.44 4.51
N ALA A 92 -4.14 5.48 4.82
CA ALA A 92 -2.72 5.31 5.11
C ALA A 92 -2.48 4.50 6.40
N ILE A 93 -3.31 4.69 7.42
CA ILE A 93 -3.21 3.93 8.68
C ILE A 93 -3.67 2.49 8.47
N ASP A 94 -4.77 2.28 7.74
CA ASP A 94 -5.25 0.95 7.39
C ASP A 94 -4.17 0.16 6.62
N GLN A 95 -3.46 0.80 5.70
CA GLN A 95 -2.33 0.19 4.98
C GLN A 95 -1.14 -0.15 5.90
N ARG A 96 -0.74 0.74 6.80
CA ARG A 96 0.36 0.45 7.73
C ARG A 96 0.01 -0.66 8.71
N LEU A 97 -1.22 -0.66 9.20
CA LEU A 97 -1.72 -1.70 10.09
C LEU A 97 -1.77 -3.06 9.39
N ALA A 98 -2.21 -3.06 8.13
CA ALA A 98 -2.20 -4.23 7.27
C ALA A 98 -0.81 -4.85 7.14
N GLU A 99 0.24 -4.04 6.93
CA GLU A 99 1.62 -4.51 6.84
C GLU A 99 2.14 -5.08 8.17
N VAL A 100 1.88 -4.40 9.29
CA VAL A 100 2.32 -4.86 10.62
C VAL A 100 1.67 -6.19 10.98
N LEU A 101 0.36 -6.31 10.79
CA LEU A 101 -0.37 -7.55 11.08
C LEU A 101 0.09 -8.70 10.19
N GLN A 102 0.31 -8.42 8.90
CA GLN A 102 0.86 -9.41 7.98
C GLN A 102 2.25 -9.88 8.44
N GLY A 103 3.11 -8.97 8.92
CA GLY A 103 4.41 -9.31 9.49
C GLY A 103 4.30 -10.24 10.72
N VAL A 104 3.37 -9.95 11.63
CA VAL A 104 3.13 -10.78 12.82
C VAL A 104 2.64 -12.17 12.44
N VAL A 105 1.65 -12.29 11.56
CA VAL A 105 1.13 -13.59 11.09
C VAL A 105 2.22 -14.40 10.38
N SER A 106 3.03 -13.74 9.55
CA SER A 106 4.16 -14.37 8.86
C SER A 106 5.20 -14.92 9.83
N LEU A 107 5.50 -14.19 10.90
CA LEU A 107 6.40 -14.64 11.96
C LEU A 107 5.85 -15.90 12.63
N PHE A 108 4.57 -15.90 13.02
CA PHE A 108 3.94 -17.09 13.63
C PHE A 108 3.90 -18.29 12.67
N ALA A 109 3.55 -18.08 11.40
CA ALA A 109 3.55 -19.14 10.40
C ALA A 109 4.96 -19.75 10.24
N GLY A 110 6.00 -18.90 10.20
CA GLY A 110 7.40 -19.35 10.14
C GLY A 110 7.80 -20.20 11.35
N VAL A 111 7.37 -19.82 12.55
CA VAL A 111 7.60 -20.59 13.78
C VAL A 111 6.92 -21.95 13.71
N ILE A 112 5.65 -22.02 13.30
CA ILE A 112 4.90 -23.28 13.18
C ILE A 112 5.57 -24.21 12.16
N VAL A 113 5.98 -23.67 11.01
CA VAL A 113 6.69 -24.44 9.98
C VAL A 113 8.03 -24.97 10.52
N ALA A 114 8.78 -24.17 11.28
CA ALA A 114 10.04 -24.59 11.88
C ALA A 114 9.87 -25.79 12.84
N PHE A 115 8.76 -25.85 13.59
CA PHE A 115 8.46 -26.99 14.47
C PHE A 115 8.03 -28.26 13.72
N LEU A 116 7.41 -28.14 12.53
CA LEU A 116 6.92 -29.29 11.76
C LEU A 116 8.00 -30.06 11.01
N PHE A 117 9.16 -29.45 10.73
CA PHE A 117 10.14 -30.03 9.79
C PHE A 117 11.09 -31.11 10.39
N GLY A 118 11.16 -31.28 11.72
CA GLY A 118 12.03 -32.29 12.36
C GLY A 118 13.54 -32.13 12.06
N TRP A 119 14.39 -32.93 12.72
CA TRP A 119 15.85 -32.72 12.72
C TRP A 119 16.56 -32.96 11.36
N ASN A 120 15.98 -33.75 10.44
CA ASN A 120 16.66 -34.14 9.18
C ASN A 120 16.17 -33.45 7.91
N MET A 121 14.91 -32.98 7.85
CA MET A 121 14.37 -32.29 6.66
C MET A 121 14.31 -30.75 6.81
N ALA A 122 14.50 -30.24 8.03
CA ALA A 122 14.54 -28.80 8.31
C ALA A 122 15.61 -28.00 7.56
N PRO A 123 16.88 -28.43 7.44
CA PRO A 123 17.91 -27.55 6.87
C PRO A 123 17.65 -27.26 5.39
N ILE A 124 17.18 -28.25 4.63
CA ILE A 124 16.88 -28.10 3.20
C ILE A 124 15.71 -27.12 3.02
N GLY A 125 14.63 -27.29 3.78
CA GLY A 125 13.46 -26.41 3.74
C GLY A 125 13.77 -24.95 4.11
N ILE A 126 14.56 -24.75 5.18
CA ILE A 126 14.97 -23.42 5.64
C ILE A 126 15.82 -22.72 4.59
N ILE A 127 16.79 -23.42 3.98
CA ILE A 127 17.65 -22.84 2.94
C ILE A 127 16.81 -22.38 1.74
N THR A 128 15.86 -23.20 1.26
CA THR A 128 14.96 -22.80 0.17
C THR A 128 14.08 -21.61 0.53
N CYS A 129 13.51 -21.57 1.72
CA CYS A 129 12.70 -20.44 2.17
C CYS A 129 13.52 -19.14 2.25
N VAL A 130 14.74 -19.21 2.80
CA VAL A 130 15.62 -18.03 2.95
C VAL A 130 16.02 -17.48 1.58
N ILE A 131 16.39 -18.34 0.62
CA ILE A 131 16.75 -17.90 -0.74
C ILE A 131 15.58 -17.19 -1.42
N LEU A 132 14.35 -17.73 -1.30
CA LEU A 132 13.16 -17.13 -1.90
C LEU A 132 12.81 -15.77 -1.28
N VAL A 133 12.96 -15.62 0.04
CA VAL A 133 12.72 -14.35 0.74
C VAL A 133 13.75 -13.29 0.33
N ILE A 134 15.02 -13.66 0.18
CA ILE A 134 16.07 -12.73 -0.30
C ILE A 134 15.75 -12.23 -1.71
N LEU A 135 15.33 -13.12 -2.61
CA LEU A 135 14.96 -12.73 -3.99
C LEU A 135 13.74 -11.79 -4.00
N GLN A 136 12.70 -12.12 -3.23
CA GLN A 136 11.49 -11.27 -3.11
C GLN A 136 11.80 -9.89 -2.51
N SER A 137 12.59 -9.86 -1.44
CA SER A 137 12.97 -8.60 -0.79
C SER A 137 13.82 -7.71 -1.70
N ALA A 138 14.76 -8.28 -2.47
CA ALA A 138 15.54 -7.54 -3.46
C ALA A 138 14.66 -6.93 -4.55
N VAL A 139 13.68 -7.68 -5.08
CA VAL A 139 12.72 -7.17 -6.07
C VAL A 139 11.84 -6.05 -5.48
N SER A 140 11.34 -6.24 -4.27
CA SER A 140 10.56 -5.21 -3.56
C SER A 140 11.35 -3.93 -3.31
N GLN A 141 12.62 -4.02 -2.93
CA GLN A 141 13.47 -2.86 -2.74
C GLN A 141 13.77 -2.14 -4.05
N TYR A 142 14.02 -2.89 -5.13
CA TYR A 142 14.21 -2.33 -6.46
C TYR A 142 12.98 -1.55 -6.94
N LEU A 143 11.77 -2.10 -6.74
CA LEU A 143 10.51 -1.42 -7.08
C LEU A 143 10.27 -0.16 -6.27
N LYS A 144 10.53 -0.18 -4.95
CA LYS A 144 10.42 1.03 -4.10
C LYS A 144 11.36 2.14 -4.56
N PHE A 145 12.58 1.79 -4.94
CA PHE A 145 13.56 2.75 -5.44
C PHE A 145 13.16 3.36 -6.79
N ARG A 146 12.54 2.58 -7.70
CA ARG A 146 11.97 3.13 -8.94
C ARG A 146 10.77 4.02 -8.68
N GLY A 147 9.84 3.59 -7.83
CA GLY A 147 8.66 4.37 -7.50
C GLY A 147 9.00 5.75 -6.91
N GLN A 148 10.02 5.84 -6.04
CA GLN A 148 10.46 7.13 -5.52
C GLN A 148 11.05 8.05 -6.60
N LYS A 149 11.72 7.50 -7.61
CA LYS A 149 12.23 8.29 -8.74
C LYS A 149 11.09 8.83 -9.59
N ASP A 150 10.07 8.01 -9.85
CA ASP A 150 8.92 8.40 -10.66
C ASP A 150 8.12 9.52 -9.97
N VAL A 151 7.99 9.48 -8.65
CA VAL A 151 7.37 10.58 -7.86
C VAL A 151 8.17 11.87 -7.96
N ARG A 152 9.51 11.81 -7.86
CA ARG A 152 10.37 13.01 -7.98
C ARG A 152 10.27 13.65 -9.37
N VAL A 153 10.29 12.83 -10.43
CA VAL A 153 10.15 13.32 -11.80
C VAL A 153 8.76 13.92 -12.03
N ALA A 154 7.71 13.34 -11.45
CA ALA A 154 6.36 13.89 -11.50
C ALA A 154 6.23 15.22 -10.73
N GLU A 155 6.94 15.36 -9.61
CA GLU A 155 6.98 16.60 -8.81
C GLU A 155 7.67 17.73 -9.57
N GLU A 156 8.79 17.44 -10.23
CA GLU A 156 9.51 18.42 -11.07
C GLU A 156 8.65 18.89 -12.25
N ALA A 157 7.95 17.99 -12.94
CA ALA A 157 7.01 18.37 -14.00
C ALA A 157 5.80 19.19 -13.47
N ALA A 158 5.38 18.96 -12.23
CA ALA A 158 4.30 19.72 -11.60
C ALA A 158 4.74 21.14 -11.20
N SER A 159 5.99 21.33 -10.74
CA SER A 159 6.52 22.64 -10.36
C SER A 159 6.68 23.56 -11.59
N VAL A 160 7.16 23.02 -12.72
CA VAL A 160 7.24 23.75 -14.00
C VAL A 160 5.85 24.21 -14.47
N ARG A 161 4.83 23.35 -14.35
CA ARG A 161 3.44 23.74 -14.66
C ARG A 161 2.92 24.88 -13.79
N LYS A 162 3.25 24.88 -12.48
CA LYS A 162 2.86 25.97 -11.57
C LYS A 162 3.55 27.28 -11.96
N PHE A 163 4.84 27.24 -12.31
CA PHE A 163 5.59 28.43 -12.73
C PHE A 163 5.04 29.04 -14.03
N SER A 164 4.77 28.22 -15.05
CA SER A 164 4.17 28.69 -16.31
C SER A 164 2.79 29.34 -16.10
N ARG A 165 1.94 28.75 -15.24
CA ARG A 165 0.64 29.33 -14.89
C ARG A 165 0.77 30.67 -14.15
N ASN A 166 1.68 30.77 -13.17
CA ASN A 166 1.92 32.03 -12.46
C ASN A 166 2.46 33.12 -13.38
N SER A 167 3.31 32.77 -14.34
CA SER A 167 3.82 33.70 -15.34
C SER A 167 2.69 34.23 -16.25
N GLN A 168 1.80 33.37 -16.73
CA GLN A 168 0.62 33.79 -17.51
C GLN A 168 -0.28 34.74 -16.72
N ILE A 169 -0.62 34.41 -15.48
CA ILE A 169 -1.46 35.26 -14.64
C ILE A 169 -0.84 36.66 -14.50
N CYS A 170 0.47 36.75 -14.26
CA CYS A 170 1.17 38.03 -14.10
C CYS A 170 1.11 38.90 -15.37
N ILE A 171 1.22 38.30 -16.56
CA ILE A 171 1.11 39.03 -17.84
C ILE A 171 -0.30 39.59 -18.02
N TYR A 172 -1.34 38.80 -17.72
CA TYR A 172 -2.73 39.27 -17.80
C TYR A 172 -3.03 40.41 -16.81
N THR A 173 -2.50 40.35 -15.59
CA THR A 173 -2.72 41.42 -14.60
C THR A 173 -2.00 42.71 -14.98
N LEU A 174 -0.79 42.62 -15.57
CA LEU A 174 -0.03 43.79 -16.05
C LEU A 174 -0.72 44.48 -17.24
N GLN A 175 -1.32 43.72 -18.15
CA GLN A 175 -2.07 44.29 -19.28
C GLN A 175 -3.38 44.97 -18.87
N PHE A 176 -3.91 44.67 -17.69
CA PHE A 176 -5.13 45.30 -17.15
C PHE A 176 -4.82 46.56 -16.31
N LEU A 177 -3.56 46.77 -15.92
CA LEU A 177 -3.14 47.87 -15.04
C LEU A 177 -2.51 49.08 -15.78
N GLY A 178 -2.29 48.98 -17.09
CA GLY A 178 -1.77 50.05 -17.95
C GLY A 178 -2.78 50.43 -19.02
#